data_AF-A0AAE4BL60-F1
#
_entry.id   AF-A0AAE4BL60-F1
#
_cell.length_a   1.000
_cell.length_b   1.000
_cell.length_c   1.000
_cell.angle_alpha   90.00
_cell.angle_beta   90.00
_cell.angle_gamma   90.00
#
_symmetry.space_group_name_H-M   'P 1'
#
loop_
_entity.id
_entity.type
_entity.pdbx_description
1 polymer ?
#
loop_
_entity_poly.entity_id
_entity_poly.type
_entity_poly.pdbx_seq_one_letter_code
_entity_poly.pdbx_strand_id
1 'polypeptide(L)'
;MSHPYHHAVSRARTWGGDPAEYVAIESWFDQSKAFTADARHRLLLHHSYGVFLAERRFGVTIVNSAGRTVPVRLIGEAHCKEDFNRHVPSLTECFEAGLTGEKATPALTALKGAYLRAFDAGLSVGAHCDASARAFGGPAGAYEALHAFFDEPRSHLACPASLLALHHTFGVHLAVQLFGHSLPGGASTRRVAEARLRLDLGLVPAVDTALKLVPAQAWMNTRALPLSRTGAA
;
A
#
# COMPACT_ATOMS: atom_id res chain seq x y z
N MET A 1 17.00 5.09 -6.58
CA MET A 1 16.15 3.88 -6.65
C MET A 1 16.47 3.17 -7.93
N SER A 2 16.60 1.85 -7.91
CA SER A 2 16.75 1.10 -9.16
C SER A 2 15.43 1.13 -9.92
N HIS A 3 15.48 1.09 -11.24
CA HIS A 3 14.26 0.94 -12.05
C HIS A 3 13.67 -0.47 -11.83
N PRO A 4 12.33 -0.68 -11.85
CA PRO A 4 11.72 -2.01 -11.68
C PRO A 4 12.34 -3.11 -12.55
N TYR A 5 12.71 -2.77 -13.79
CA TYR A 5 13.43 -3.67 -14.69
C TYR A 5 14.75 -4.21 -14.09
N HIS A 6 15.53 -3.39 -13.40
CA HIS A 6 16.79 -3.82 -12.81
C HIS A 6 16.59 -4.74 -11.60
N HIS A 7 15.55 -4.49 -10.79
CA HIS A 7 15.14 -5.44 -9.76
C HIS A 7 14.73 -6.77 -10.40
N ALA A 8 13.93 -6.73 -11.47
CA ALA A 8 13.52 -7.93 -12.22
C ALA A 8 14.71 -8.72 -12.81
N VAL A 9 15.75 -8.03 -13.31
CA VAL A 9 17.01 -8.69 -13.72
C VAL A 9 17.71 -9.35 -12.53
N SER A 10 17.71 -8.71 -11.35
CA SER A 10 18.21 -9.31 -10.11
C SER A 10 17.42 -10.57 -9.75
N ARG A 11 16.08 -10.56 -9.90
CA ARG A 11 15.20 -11.72 -9.67
C ARG A 11 15.50 -12.87 -10.60
N ALA A 12 15.65 -12.61 -11.90
CA ALA A 12 16.03 -13.63 -12.88
C ALA A 12 17.41 -14.24 -12.57
N ARG A 13 18.36 -13.45 -12.05
CA ARG A 13 19.65 -13.99 -11.58
C ARG A 13 19.53 -14.86 -10.34
N THR A 14 18.67 -14.49 -9.38
CA THR A 14 18.48 -15.25 -8.15
C THR A 14 17.67 -16.54 -8.37
N TRP A 15 16.59 -16.46 -9.15
CA TRP A 15 15.60 -17.53 -9.27
C TRP A 15 15.41 -18.09 -10.69
N GLY A 16 16.24 -17.70 -11.65
CA GLY A 16 16.13 -18.12 -13.05
C GLY A 16 14.97 -17.46 -13.80
N GLY A 17 14.75 -17.88 -15.04
CA GLY A 17 13.69 -17.35 -15.91
C GLY A 17 14.04 -16.02 -16.57
N ASP A 18 13.04 -15.36 -17.16
CA ASP A 18 13.15 -14.09 -17.86
C ASP A 18 12.77 -12.91 -16.94
N PRO A 19 13.51 -11.79 -16.93
CA PRO A 19 13.13 -10.58 -16.19
C PRO A 19 11.69 -10.12 -16.40
N ALA A 20 11.11 -10.30 -17.60
CA ALA A 20 9.73 -9.94 -17.91
C ALA A 20 8.70 -10.67 -17.02
N GLU A 21 9.05 -11.83 -16.46
CA GLU A 21 8.18 -12.62 -15.57
C GLU A 21 8.08 -12.00 -14.16
N TYR A 22 9.05 -11.18 -13.78
CA TYR A 22 9.10 -10.50 -12.48
C TYR A 22 8.69 -9.03 -12.55
N VAL A 23 8.82 -8.40 -13.72
CA VAL A 23 8.69 -6.94 -13.89
C VAL A 23 7.35 -6.40 -13.43
N ALA A 24 6.26 -7.18 -13.57
CA ALA A 24 4.93 -6.76 -13.13
C ALA A 24 4.86 -6.57 -11.61
N ILE A 25 5.48 -7.46 -10.83
CA ILE A 25 5.53 -7.39 -9.36
C ILE A 25 6.42 -6.21 -8.94
N GLU A 26 7.61 -6.11 -9.53
CA GLU A 26 8.58 -5.05 -9.24
C GLU A 26 8.01 -3.66 -9.56
N SER A 27 7.28 -3.53 -10.68
CA SER A 27 6.64 -2.26 -11.08
C SER A 27 5.47 -1.90 -10.17
N TRP A 28 4.81 -2.91 -9.59
CA TRP A 28 3.68 -2.67 -8.68
C TRP A 28 4.14 -2.08 -7.34
N PHE A 29 5.27 -2.50 -6.79
CA PHE A 29 5.85 -1.85 -5.60
C PHE A 29 6.16 -0.36 -5.85
N ASP A 30 6.58 -0.05 -7.07
CA ASP A 30 6.98 1.30 -7.49
C ASP A 30 5.85 2.17 -8.04
N GLN A 31 4.65 1.62 -8.22
CA GLN A 31 3.54 2.32 -8.90
C GLN A 31 3.14 3.64 -8.21
N SER A 32 3.43 3.77 -6.90
CA SER A 32 3.16 4.99 -6.15
C SER A 32 3.95 6.21 -6.64
N LYS A 33 5.08 6.00 -7.34
CA LYS A 33 5.87 7.07 -7.97
C LYS A 33 5.07 7.89 -8.99
N ALA A 34 4.00 7.33 -9.56
CA ALA A 34 3.11 8.05 -10.46
C ALA A 34 2.30 9.16 -9.76
N PHE A 35 2.16 9.10 -8.44
CA PHE A 35 1.31 10.01 -7.65
C PHE A 35 2.08 10.82 -6.62
N THR A 36 3.22 10.32 -6.15
CA THR A 36 4.09 11.00 -5.18
C THR A 36 5.53 10.90 -5.65
N ALA A 37 6.11 12.06 -6.02
CA ALA A 37 7.45 12.14 -6.61
C ALA A 37 8.58 12.31 -5.57
N ASP A 38 8.28 12.13 -4.28
CA ASP A 38 9.27 12.17 -3.19
C ASP A 38 9.37 10.82 -2.47
N ALA A 39 10.36 10.70 -1.57
CA ALA A 39 10.71 9.45 -0.89
C ALA A 39 9.59 8.86 -0.02
N ARG A 40 8.54 9.62 0.31
CA ARG A 40 7.38 9.14 1.07
C ARG A 40 6.52 8.15 0.30
N HIS A 41 6.66 8.06 -1.03
CA HIS A 41 5.95 7.03 -1.81
C HIS A 41 6.23 5.59 -1.29
N ARG A 42 7.37 5.41 -0.61
CA ARG A 42 7.80 4.18 0.05
C ARG A 42 6.89 3.78 1.22
N LEU A 43 6.25 4.75 1.87
CA LEU A 43 5.28 4.49 2.95
C LEU A 43 4.06 3.67 2.51
N LEU A 44 3.83 3.53 1.20
CA LEU A 44 2.61 2.92 0.67
C LEU A 44 2.71 1.41 0.44
N LEU A 45 3.86 0.94 -0.08
CA LEU A 45 4.04 -0.48 -0.46
C LEU A 45 5.38 -1.07 -0.04
N HIS A 46 6.35 -0.25 0.38
CA HIS A 46 7.72 -0.69 0.65
C HIS A 46 7.91 -1.12 2.12
N HIS A 47 6.98 -1.93 2.61
CA HIS A 47 6.98 -2.45 3.97
C HIS A 47 6.33 -3.83 4.00
N SER A 48 6.43 -4.53 5.13
CA SER A 48 5.93 -5.90 5.30
C SER A 48 4.47 -6.07 4.89
N TYR A 49 3.58 -5.14 5.26
CA TYR A 49 2.19 -5.18 4.81
C TYR A 49 2.03 -5.09 3.28
N GLY A 50 2.80 -4.23 2.60
CA GLY A 50 2.79 -4.12 1.13
C GLY A 50 3.28 -5.41 0.45
N VAL A 51 4.22 -6.13 1.08
CA VAL A 51 4.64 -7.46 0.61
C VAL A 51 3.49 -8.47 0.65
N PHE A 52 2.68 -8.47 1.71
CA PHE A 52 1.48 -9.32 1.79
C PHE A 52 0.38 -8.89 0.81
N LEU A 53 0.24 -7.58 0.57
CA LEU A 53 -0.66 -7.09 -0.48
C LEU A 53 -0.23 -7.55 -1.88
N ALA A 54 1.08 -7.71 -2.14
CA ALA A 54 1.57 -8.29 -3.39
C ALA A 54 1.09 -9.73 -3.56
N GLU A 55 1.11 -10.57 -2.52
CA GLU A 55 0.57 -11.95 -2.59
C GLU A 55 -0.93 -11.96 -2.91
N ARG A 56 -1.70 -11.05 -2.30
CA ARG A 56 -3.14 -10.92 -2.62
C ARG A 56 -3.36 -10.53 -4.08
N ARG A 57 -2.45 -9.74 -4.67
CA ARG A 57 -2.57 -9.26 -6.05
C ARG A 57 -2.08 -10.25 -7.09
N PHE A 58 -0.97 -10.94 -6.83
CA PHE A 58 -0.27 -11.77 -7.83
C PHE A 58 -0.37 -13.28 -7.54
N GLY A 59 -0.97 -13.67 -6.41
CA GLY A 59 -0.96 -15.02 -5.91
C GLY A 59 0.22 -15.29 -4.97
N VAL A 60 0.20 -16.44 -4.29
CA VAL A 60 1.24 -16.83 -3.33
C VAL A 60 2.57 -17.11 -4.02
N THR A 61 2.51 -17.69 -5.23
CA THR A 61 3.67 -18.06 -6.03
C THR A 61 3.47 -17.70 -7.50
N ILE A 62 4.57 -17.52 -8.21
CA ILE A 62 4.62 -17.57 -9.67
C ILE A 62 5.40 -18.81 -10.11
N VAL A 63 5.11 -19.31 -11.30
CA VAL A 63 5.95 -20.33 -11.96
C VAL A 63 6.65 -19.65 -13.13
N ASN A 64 7.98 -19.65 -13.13
CA ASN A 64 8.76 -19.02 -14.19
C ASN A 64 9.12 -20.02 -15.30
N SER A 65 9.65 -19.49 -16.40
CA SER A 65 10.10 -20.24 -17.58
C SER A 65 11.25 -21.23 -17.31
N ALA A 66 11.96 -21.10 -16.19
CA ALA A 66 12.93 -22.09 -15.73
C ALA A 66 12.29 -23.24 -14.91
N GLY A 67 10.95 -23.33 -14.88
CA GLY A 67 10.20 -24.36 -14.14
C GLY A 67 10.23 -24.19 -12.62
N ARG A 68 10.64 -23.02 -12.12
CA ARG A 68 10.75 -22.77 -10.67
C ARG A 68 9.48 -22.12 -10.15
N THR A 69 8.98 -22.65 -9.04
CA THR A 69 7.93 -22.02 -8.24
C THR A 69 8.57 -21.02 -7.28
N VAL A 70 8.32 -19.73 -7.50
CA VAL A 70 8.90 -18.62 -6.73
C VAL A 70 7.82 -17.96 -5.89
N PRO A 71 7.94 -17.92 -4.56
CA PRO A 71 7.00 -17.18 -3.72
C PRO A 71 7.02 -15.68 -4.00
N VAL A 72 5.85 -15.07 -4.19
CA VAL A 72 5.70 -13.63 -4.43
C VAL A 72 6.22 -12.82 -3.25
N ARG A 73 6.02 -13.31 -2.02
CA ARG A 73 6.60 -12.70 -0.83
C ARG A 73 8.13 -12.59 -0.88
N LEU A 74 8.84 -13.60 -1.40
CA LEU A 74 10.30 -13.50 -1.51
C LEU A 74 10.72 -12.42 -2.51
N ILE A 75 9.98 -12.26 -3.61
CA ILE A 75 10.19 -11.19 -4.59
C ILE A 75 10.00 -9.83 -3.91
N GLY A 76 8.90 -9.63 -3.19
CA GLY A 76 8.61 -8.37 -2.48
C GLY A 76 9.60 -8.05 -1.36
N GLU A 77 10.00 -9.04 -0.55
CA GLU A 77 11.03 -8.84 0.47
C GLU A 77 12.37 -8.45 -0.17
N ALA A 78 12.74 -9.09 -1.28
CA ALA A 78 13.97 -8.80 -1.97
C ALA A 78 13.95 -7.41 -2.64
N HIS A 79 12.80 -6.94 -3.13
CA HIS A 79 12.60 -5.56 -3.59
C HIS A 79 12.91 -4.57 -2.46
N CYS A 80 12.23 -4.70 -1.32
CA CYS A 80 12.46 -3.85 -0.15
C CYS A 80 13.92 -3.90 0.32
N LYS A 81 14.52 -5.10 0.42
CA LYS A 81 15.91 -5.27 0.87
C LYS A 81 16.92 -4.56 -0.05
N GLU A 82 16.72 -4.55 -1.37
CA GLU A 82 17.61 -3.85 -2.29
C GLU A 82 17.49 -2.32 -2.15
N ASP A 83 16.31 -1.84 -1.80
CA ASP A 83 16.01 -0.43 -1.63
C ASP A 83 16.32 0.14 -0.24
N PHE A 84 16.33 -0.70 0.81
CA PHE A 84 16.56 -0.31 2.21
C PHE A 84 17.75 -1.03 2.85
N ASN A 85 18.84 -1.25 2.09
CA ASN A 85 20.09 -1.78 2.64
C ASN A 85 19.89 -3.06 3.48
N ARG A 86 19.20 -4.05 2.91
CA ARG A 86 18.85 -5.37 3.50
C ARG A 86 17.79 -5.36 4.60
N HIS A 87 17.08 -4.26 4.79
CA HIS A 87 15.93 -4.18 5.70
C HIS A 87 14.59 -4.31 4.97
N VAL A 88 13.57 -4.85 5.65
CA VAL A 88 12.17 -4.76 5.22
C VAL A 88 11.43 -3.97 6.29
N PRO A 89 11.07 -2.71 6.03
CA PRO A 89 10.35 -1.90 7.00
C PRO A 89 9.03 -2.55 7.42
N SER A 90 8.64 -2.39 8.66
CA SER A 90 7.30 -2.68 9.17
C SER A 90 6.39 -1.45 9.03
N LEU A 91 5.06 -1.64 9.11
CA LEU A 91 4.12 -0.51 9.18
C LEU A 91 4.42 0.40 10.37
N THR A 92 4.82 -0.17 11.51
CA THR A 92 5.20 0.60 12.70
C THR A 92 6.37 1.52 12.41
N GLU A 93 7.48 1.03 11.85
CA GLU A 93 8.65 1.86 11.49
C GLU A 93 8.29 2.92 10.43
N CYS A 94 7.36 2.62 9.52
CA CYS A 94 6.88 3.59 8.53
C CYS A 94 6.13 4.77 9.15
N PHE A 95 5.33 4.52 10.19
CA PHE A 95 4.39 5.50 10.73
C PHE A 95 4.65 5.87 12.21
N GLU A 96 5.79 5.44 12.77
CA GLU A 96 6.16 5.67 14.19
C GLU A 96 6.18 7.14 14.58
N ALA A 97 6.62 8.00 13.67
CA ALA A 97 6.66 9.45 13.89
C ALA A 97 5.26 10.08 13.93
N GLY A 98 4.21 9.31 13.60
CA GLY A 98 2.84 9.78 13.59
C GLY A 98 2.61 10.95 12.63
N LEU A 99 1.63 11.79 12.96
CA LEU A 99 1.21 12.92 12.15
C LEU A 99 2.06 14.18 12.43
N THR A 100 3.38 14.07 12.30
CA THR A 100 4.38 15.11 12.65
C THR A 100 5.16 15.65 11.44
N GLY A 101 4.63 15.47 10.23
CA GLY A 101 5.28 15.83 8.97
C GLY A 101 5.44 17.34 8.73
N GLU A 102 5.08 17.79 7.53
CA GLU A 102 5.33 19.15 7.09
C GLU A 102 4.72 20.22 8.01
N LYS A 103 5.29 21.44 7.93
CA LYS A 103 4.78 22.59 8.70
C LYS A 103 3.29 22.76 8.47
N ALA A 104 2.59 23.03 9.57
CA ALA A 104 1.14 23.21 9.58
C ALA A 104 0.72 24.34 8.62
N THR A 105 -0.03 23.98 7.59
CA THR A 105 -0.89 24.90 6.82
C THR A 105 -2.34 24.71 7.30
N PRO A 106 -3.26 25.66 7.07
CA PRO A 106 -4.67 25.47 7.43
C PRO A 106 -5.27 24.16 6.87
N ALA A 107 -4.92 23.82 5.62
CA ALA A 107 -5.35 22.58 4.98
C ALA A 107 -4.77 21.33 5.65
N LEU A 108 -3.46 21.29 5.93
CA LEU A 108 -2.82 20.16 6.61
C LEU A 108 -3.30 20.00 8.06
N THR A 109 -3.55 21.11 8.76
CA THR A 109 -4.13 21.11 10.11
C THR A 109 -5.53 20.52 10.11
N ALA A 110 -6.39 20.94 9.18
CA ALA A 110 -7.73 20.39 9.04
C ALA A 110 -7.71 18.89 8.71
N LEU A 111 -6.84 18.48 7.78
CA LEU A 111 -6.67 17.08 7.39
C LEU A 111 -6.17 16.23 8.57
N LYS A 112 -5.13 16.67 9.28
CA LYS A 112 -4.64 16.03 10.50
C LYS A 112 -5.77 15.85 11.52
N GLY A 113 -6.57 16.89 11.73
CA GLY A 113 -7.74 16.83 12.62
C GLY A 113 -8.77 15.79 12.18
N ALA A 114 -9.00 15.62 10.87
CA ALA A 114 -9.90 14.59 10.34
C ALA A 114 -9.39 13.17 10.65
N TYR A 115 -8.10 12.91 10.45
CA TYR A 115 -7.50 11.62 10.79
C TYR A 115 -7.55 11.30 12.28
N LEU A 116 -7.28 12.28 13.15
CA LEU A 116 -7.37 12.10 14.60
C LEU A 116 -8.80 11.74 15.02
N ARG A 117 -9.80 12.51 14.57
CA ARG A 117 -11.22 12.23 14.88
C ARG A 117 -11.67 10.87 14.34
N ALA A 118 -11.26 10.52 13.12
CA ALA A 118 -11.60 9.23 12.52
C ALA A 118 -10.99 8.05 13.26
N PHE A 119 -9.80 8.22 13.86
CA PHE A 119 -9.19 7.19 14.69
C PHE A 119 -9.98 6.98 15.98
N ASP A 120 -10.35 8.06 16.67
CA ASP A 120 -11.05 7.99 17.96
C ASP A 120 -12.53 7.55 17.83
N ALA A 121 -13.21 8.01 16.78
CA ALA A 121 -14.66 7.84 16.59
C ALA A 121 -15.03 7.03 15.34
N GLY A 122 -14.06 6.34 14.74
CA GLY A 122 -14.27 5.58 13.51
C GLY A 122 -15.34 4.50 13.67
N LEU A 123 -16.12 4.29 12.62
CA LEU A 123 -17.15 3.25 12.62
C LEU A 123 -16.49 1.86 12.55
N SER A 124 -17.20 0.84 13.05
CA SER A 124 -16.80 -0.55 12.88
C SER A 124 -17.05 -1.02 11.44
N VAL A 125 -16.35 -2.09 11.03
CA VAL A 125 -16.57 -2.75 9.73
C VAL A 125 -18.05 -3.02 9.48
N GLY A 126 -18.78 -3.56 10.47
CA GLY A 126 -20.22 -3.81 10.37
C GLY A 126 -21.04 -2.55 10.11
N ALA A 127 -20.75 -1.45 10.81
CA ALA A 127 -21.45 -0.18 10.58
C ALA A 127 -21.18 0.40 9.17
N HIS A 128 -19.97 0.20 8.62
CA HIS A 128 -19.68 0.56 7.23
C HIS A 128 -20.38 -0.34 6.21
N CYS A 129 -20.49 -1.63 6.49
CA CYS A 129 -21.26 -2.58 5.68
C CYS A 129 -22.74 -2.17 5.61
N ASP A 130 -23.34 -1.84 6.74
CA ASP A 130 -24.73 -1.38 6.82
C ASP A 130 -24.93 -0.05 6.08
N ALA A 131 -24.00 0.90 6.25
CA ALA A 131 -24.04 2.16 5.51
C ALA A 131 -23.92 1.94 3.99
N SER A 132 -23.10 0.99 3.57
CA SER A 132 -22.90 0.66 2.15
C SER A 132 -24.12 -0.06 1.56
N ALA A 133 -24.72 -1.00 2.29
CA ALA A 133 -25.96 -1.64 1.89
C ALA A 133 -27.10 -0.63 1.71
N ARG A 134 -27.21 0.36 2.60
CA ARG A 134 -28.19 1.46 2.44
C ARG A 134 -27.90 2.35 1.22
N ALA A 135 -26.63 2.64 0.94
CA ALA A 135 -26.24 3.57 -0.12
C ALA A 135 -26.18 2.93 -1.53
N PHE A 136 -25.86 1.64 -1.61
CA PHE A 136 -25.55 0.94 -2.86
C PHE A 136 -26.39 -0.31 -3.10
N GLY A 137 -27.24 -0.71 -2.14
CA GLY A 137 -28.11 -1.89 -2.23
C GLY A 137 -27.40 -3.21 -1.86
N GLY A 138 -28.13 -4.32 -1.91
CA GLY A 138 -27.60 -5.65 -1.61
C GLY A 138 -27.35 -5.92 -0.11
N PRO A 139 -26.91 -7.14 0.25
CA PRO A 139 -26.68 -7.51 1.64
C PRO A 139 -25.41 -6.84 2.21
N ALA A 140 -25.42 -6.47 3.49
CA ALA A 140 -24.28 -5.85 4.18
C ALA A 140 -22.99 -6.68 4.04
N GLY A 141 -23.07 -8.01 4.13
CA GLY A 141 -21.93 -8.91 3.99
C GLY A 141 -21.23 -8.84 2.62
N ALA A 142 -21.87 -8.34 1.56
CA ALA A 142 -21.23 -8.14 0.27
C ALA A 142 -20.11 -7.09 0.29
N TYR A 143 -20.09 -6.23 1.32
CA TYR A 143 -19.13 -5.14 1.48
C TYR A 143 -18.03 -5.44 2.51
N GLU A 144 -18.15 -6.54 3.25
CA GLU A 144 -17.32 -6.83 4.42
C GLU A 144 -15.84 -6.94 4.08
N ALA A 145 -15.48 -7.67 3.03
CA ALA A 145 -14.10 -7.86 2.64
C ALA A 145 -13.39 -6.53 2.29
N LEU A 146 -14.10 -5.60 1.64
CA LEU A 146 -13.56 -4.27 1.33
C LEU A 146 -13.40 -3.42 2.59
N HIS A 147 -14.39 -3.42 3.47
CA HIS A 147 -14.34 -2.61 4.70
C HIS A 147 -13.33 -3.15 5.71
N ALA A 148 -13.14 -4.47 5.76
CA ALA A 148 -12.09 -5.11 6.53
C ALA A 148 -10.69 -4.73 6.01
N PHE A 149 -10.50 -4.67 4.68
CA PHE A 149 -9.25 -4.22 4.09
C PHE A 149 -8.86 -2.80 4.53
N PHE A 150 -9.80 -1.85 4.58
CA PHE A 150 -9.52 -0.50 5.08
C PHE A 150 -9.24 -0.44 6.59
N ASP A 151 -9.74 -1.41 7.36
CA ASP A 151 -9.53 -1.46 8.81
C ASP A 151 -8.22 -2.19 9.19
N GLU A 152 -7.74 -3.10 8.34
CA GLU A 152 -6.60 -3.98 8.60
C GLU A 152 -5.32 -3.27 9.13
N PRO A 153 -4.90 -2.09 8.61
CA PRO A 153 -3.74 -1.40 9.17
C PRO A 153 -3.87 -1.07 10.67
N ARG A 154 -5.08 -0.80 11.16
CA ARG A 154 -5.34 -0.48 12.57
C ARG A 154 -5.12 -1.68 13.49
N SER A 155 -5.31 -2.90 12.98
CA SER A 155 -5.03 -4.13 13.73
C SER A 155 -3.54 -4.35 14.00
N HIS A 156 -2.67 -3.71 13.21
CA HIS A 156 -1.21 -3.83 13.33
C HIS A 156 -0.53 -2.57 13.86
N LEU A 157 -1.19 -1.41 13.75
CA LEU A 157 -0.70 -0.12 14.22
C LEU A 157 -1.82 0.64 14.96
N ALA A 158 -1.79 0.58 16.29
CA ALA A 158 -2.81 1.23 17.14
C ALA A 158 -2.55 2.73 17.34
N CYS A 159 -2.39 3.49 16.25
CA CYS A 159 -2.27 4.94 16.30
C CYS A 159 -2.97 5.61 15.09
N PRO A 160 -3.27 6.92 15.14
CA PRO A 160 -3.96 7.62 14.06
C PRO A 160 -3.26 7.53 12.68
N ALA A 161 -1.94 7.33 12.67
CA ALA A 161 -1.19 7.20 11.43
C ALA A 161 -1.44 5.88 10.68
N SER A 162 -2.04 4.87 11.33
CA SER A 162 -2.48 3.63 10.64
C SER A 162 -3.43 3.88 9.49
N LEU A 163 -4.30 4.88 9.64
CA LEU A 163 -5.22 5.32 8.59
C LEU A 163 -4.47 5.81 7.34
N LEU A 164 -3.27 6.38 7.48
CA LEU A 164 -2.49 6.84 6.34
C LEU A 164 -1.97 5.72 5.45
N ALA A 165 -2.08 4.45 5.87
CA ALA A 165 -1.74 3.33 4.99
C ALA A 165 -2.76 3.20 3.83
N LEU A 166 -4.04 3.52 4.05
CA LEU A 166 -5.11 3.27 3.08
C LEU A 166 -6.15 4.39 2.90
N HIS A 167 -6.34 5.32 3.85
CA HIS A 167 -7.40 6.33 3.81
C HIS A 167 -7.09 7.56 2.93
N HIS A 168 -6.61 7.31 1.72
CA HIS A 168 -6.34 8.31 0.70
C HIS A 168 -6.59 7.73 -0.70
N THR A 169 -6.48 8.55 -1.75
CA THR A 169 -6.74 8.13 -3.14
C THR A 169 -5.95 6.89 -3.59
N PHE A 170 -4.72 6.68 -3.10
CA PHE A 170 -3.96 5.47 -3.42
C PHE A 170 -4.51 4.18 -2.77
N GLY A 171 -5.08 4.22 -1.56
CA GLY A 171 -5.72 3.05 -0.97
C GLY A 171 -7.03 2.69 -1.67
N VAL A 172 -7.76 3.69 -2.18
CA VAL A 172 -8.88 3.47 -3.11
C VAL A 172 -8.41 2.79 -4.41
N HIS A 173 -7.26 3.21 -4.94
CA HIS A 173 -6.64 2.56 -6.11
C HIS A 173 -6.25 1.10 -5.82
N LEU A 174 -5.62 0.83 -4.67
CA LEU A 174 -5.29 -0.54 -4.24
C LEU A 174 -6.55 -1.39 -4.05
N ALA A 175 -7.62 -0.84 -3.47
CA ALA A 175 -8.88 -1.54 -3.35
C ALA A 175 -9.43 -2.00 -4.71
N VAL A 176 -9.39 -1.15 -5.73
CA VAL A 176 -9.81 -1.55 -7.09
C VAL A 176 -8.89 -2.64 -7.67
N GLN A 177 -7.58 -2.57 -7.42
CA GLN A 177 -6.64 -3.60 -7.88
C GLN A 177 -6.87 -4.97 -7.22
N LEU A 178 -7.30 -4.99 -5.96
CA LEU A 178 -7.45 -6.21 -5.16
C LEU A 178 -8.86 -6.81 -5.24
N PHE A 179 -9.90 -5.99 -5.32
CA PHE A 179 -11.30 -6.42 -5.32
C PHE A 179 -11.97 -6.31 -6.69
N GLY A 180 -11.25 -5.82 -7.71
CA GLY A 180 -11.80 -5.55 -9.04
C GLY A 180 -12.66 -4.28 -9.09
N HIS A 181 -13.24 -3.99 -10.26
CA HIS A 181 -14.04 -2.78 -10.48
C HIS A 181 -15.40 -2.79 -9.79
N SER A 182 -15.95 -3.98 -9.56
CA SER A 182 -17.26 -4.19 -8.95
C SER A 182 -17.17 -5.25 -7.86
N LEU A 183 -17.78 -4.96 -6.71
CA LEU A 183 -17.95 -5.88 -5.59
C LEU A 183 -19.04 -6.92 -5.88
N PRO A 184 -19.15 -7.98 -5.06
CA PRO A 184 -20.33 -8.84 -5.05
C PRO A 184 -21.62 -8.00 -4.96
N GLY A 185 -22.60 -8.27 -5.81
CA GLY A 185 -23.82 -7.45 -5.93
C GLY A 185 -23.72 -6.27 -6.91
N GLY A 186 -22.57 -6.05 -7.55
CA GLY A 186 -22.41 -5.13 -8.69
C GLY A 186 -22.04 -3.69 -8.32
N ALA A 187 -21.99 -3.35 -7.04
CA ALA A 187 -21.58 -2.01 -6.58
C ALA A 187 -20.12 -1.71 -6.97
N SER A 188 -19.84 -0.48 -7.39
CA SER A 188 -18.47 -0.07 -7.77
C SER A 188 -17.55 -0.03 -6.55
N THR A 189 -16.45 -0.80 -6.58
CA THR A 189 -15.43 -0.84 -5.52
C THR A 189 -14.91 0.56 -5.20
N ARG A 190 -14.60 1.36 -6.24
CA ARG A 190 -14.14 2.74 -6.08
C ARG A 190 -15.16 3.59 -5.31
N ARG A 191 -16.43 3.56 -5.72
CA ARG A 191 -17.47 4.41 -5.10
C ARG A 191 -17.70 4.03 -3.64
N VAL A 192 -17.70 2.73 -3.33
CA VAL A 192 -17.84 2.24 -1.96
C VAL A 192 -16.64 2.63 -1.10
N ALA A 193 -15.41 2.46 -1.61
CA ALA A 193 -14.18 2.87 -0.94
C ALA A 193 -14.13 4.39 -0.68
N GLU A 194 -14.50 5.21 -1.66
CA GLU A 194 -14.57 6.65 -1.45
C GLU A 194 -15.68 7.05 -0.46
N ALA A 195 -16.83 6.36 -0.47
CA ALA A 195 -17.89 6.58 0.52
C ALA A 195 -17.41 6.22 1.94
N ARG A 196 -16.65 5.13 2.09
CA ARG A 196 -15.97 4.77 3.35
C ARG A 196 -15.08 5.89 3.86
N LEU A 197 -14.18 6.41 3.02
CA LEU A 197 -13.29 7.52 3.40
C LEU A 197 -14.08 8.78 3.76
N ARG A 198 -15.16 9.10 3.05
CA ARG A 198 -16.02 10.25 3.38
C ARG A 198 -16.75 10.06 4.72
N LEU A 199 -17.17 8.85 5.06
CA LEU A 199 -17.77 8.57 6.38
C LEU A 199 -16.75 8.73 7.50
N ASP A 200 -15.50 8.27 7.30
CA ASP A 200 -14.46 8.33 8.32
C ASP A 200 -13.89 9.74 8.47
N LEU A 201 -13.50 10.38 7.36
CA LEU A 201 -12.72 11.63 7.36
C LEU A 201 -13.57 12.86 7.01
N GLY A 202 -14.73 12.70 6.39
CA GLY A 202 -15.49 13.80 5.77
C GLY A 202 -14.99 14.20 4.38
N LEU A 203 -13.95 13.55 3.85
CA LEU A 203 -13.39 13.80 2.53
C LEU A 203 -12.65 12.58 1.97
N VAL A 204 -12.16 12.67 0.73
CA VAL A 204 -11.22 11.69 0.14
C VAL A 204 -9.87 12.40 -0.06
N PRO A 205 -8.89 12.23 0.84
CA PRO A 205 -7.60 12.90 0.72
C PRO A 205 -6.80 12.43 -0.49
N ALA A 206 -6.18 13.35 -1.23
CA ALA A 206 -5.17 12.99 -2.22
C ALA A 206 -3.95 12.39 -1.52
N VAL A 207 -3.40 11.29 -2.04
CA VAL A 207 -2.24 10.59 -1.45
C VAL A 207 -1.04 11.52 -1.23
N ASP A 208 -0.70 12.37 -2.19
CA ASP A 208 0.38 13.35 -2.05
C ASP A 208 0.18 14.29 -0.86
N THR A 209 -1.06 14.71 -0.61
CA THR A 209 -1.37 15.58 0.54
C THR A 209 -1.41 14.81 1.85
N ALA A 210 -1.93 13.57 1.85
CA ALA A 210 -1.99 12.73 3.04
C ALA A 210 -0.58 12.37 3.54
N LEU A 211 0.33 12.00 2.64
CA LEU A 211 1.72 11.66 2.99
C LEU A 211 2.49 12.84 3.56
N LYS A 212 2.07 14.09 3.31
CA LYS A 212 2.66 15.28 3.95
C LYS A 212 2.48 15.34 5.46
N LEU A 213 1.56 14.56 6.01
CA LEU A 213 1.39 14.44 7.46
C LEU A 213 2.47 13.59 8.13
N VAL A 214 3.28 12.84 7.38
CA VAL A 214 4.37 12.01 7.90
C VAL A 214 5.70 12.64 7.50
N PRO A 215 6.67 12.77 8.41
CA PRO A 215 7.99 13.26 8.05
C PRO A 215 8.70 12.25 7.15
N ALA A 216 9.45 12.75 6.17
CA ALA A 216 10.37 11.90 5.42
C ALA A 216 11.46 11.39 6.37
N GLN A 217 11.59 10.07 6.50
CA GLN A 217 12.59 9.46 7.37
C GLN A 217 13.93 9.33 6.66
N ALA A 218 15.03 9.32 7.43
CA ALA A 218 16.37 9.18 6.87
C ALA A 218 16.53 7.89 6.04
N TRP A 219 15.92 6.79 6.50
CA TRP A 219 15.98 5.51 5.80
C TRP A 219 15.27 5.53 4.43
N MET A 220 14.27 6.39 4.22
CA MET A 220 13.57 6.51 2.93
C MET A 220 14.46 7.06 1.82
N ASN A 221 15.48 7.83 2.20
CA ASN A 221 16.44 8.48 1.31
C ASN A 221 17.76 7.73 1.21
N THR A 222 17.86 6.51 1.77
CA THR A 222 19.07 5.70 1.66
C THR A 222 19.33 5.32 0.20
N ARG A 223 20.62 5.31 -0.18
CA ARG A 223 21.02 4.87 -1.53
C ARG A 223 20.74 3.37 -1.65
N ALA A 224 19.99 3.00 -2.69
CA ALA A 224 19.79 1.61 -3.07
C ALA A 224 21.13 0.88 -3.23
N LEU A 225 21.18 -0.41 -2.87
CA LEU A 225 22.38 -1.20 -3.02
C LEU A 225 22.80 -1.29 -4.50
N PRO A 226 24.10 -1.31 -4.81
CA PRO A 226 24.55 -1.63 -6.16
C PRO A 226 24.04 -3.05 -6.50
N LEU A 227 23.48 -3.22 -7.70
CA LEU A 227 23.13 -4.55 -8.23
C LEU A 227 24.38 -5.44 -8.09
N SER A 228 24.24 -6.60 -7.44
CA SER A 228 25.38 -7.48 -7.18
C SER A 228 26.11 -7.83 -8.49
N ARG A 229 27.37 -7.38 -8.60
CA ARG A 229 28.29 -7.83 -9.65
C ARG A 229 28.89 -9.16 -9.22
N THR A 230 28.23 -10.25 -9.58
CA THR A 230 28.74 -11.63 -9.43
C THR A 230 28.17 -12.44 -10.59
N GLY A 231 28.91 -12.99 -11.55
CA GLY A 231 30.30 -12.89 -11.95
C GLY A 231 30.38 -13.39 -13.39
N ALA A 232 31.15 -12.70 -14.24
CA ALA A 232 31.71 -13.32 -15.43
C ALA A 232 33.05 -13.90 -14.96
N ALA A 233 33.09 -15.22 -14.85
CA ALA A 233 34.30 -16.02 -14.88
C ALA A 233 34.12 -17.03 -16.00
#